data_AF-A0A7S0YD52-F1
#
_entry.id   AF-A0A7S0YD52-F1
#
_cell.length_a   1.000
_cell.length_b   1.000
_cell.length_c   1.000
_cell.angle_alpha   90.00
_cell.angle_beta   90.00
_cell.angle_gamma   90.00
#
_symmetry.space_group_name_H-M   'P 1'
#
loop_
_entity.id
_entity.type
_entity.pdbx_description
1 polymer ?
#
loop_
_entity_poly.entity_id
_entity_poly.type
_entity_poly.pdbx_seq_one_letter_code
_entity_poly.pdbx_strand_id
1 'polypeptide(L)'
;GGGGGGGINSINSINNTAASITSNSISSTSNSTNNPNASSTSAVLSAMALTAASALATDGSLITSLVDGTKASLANRDLYARRYKGVSICLSALSKALSGNFVNFGIFDLYGDPCFKDALVACLAMALTASVSDLLSFRKLSRSYFSLIEALAAAHATLLCTQDTPVFAFILRSLDAGLRSLESEVSTSCASALDNLGSFYFRNVITGGADSHILSLPQHIAVAAQKLLEHISIQPDLFAAPLSTLLEISFFEDPKNQWSLSRPMLSLVLINENRYNEIVSRILRGQSPEAQARVAAGLEKLMEGVQRNLDPKNKDKFTQNLTLLRHECRSPGTGTGGGGGSA
;
A
#
# COMPACT_ATOMS: atom_id res chain seq x y z
N GLY A 1 -27.76 13.28 -6.12
CA GLY A 1 -27.66 12.35 -7.26
C GLY A 1 -26.33 12.60 -7.95
N GLY A 2 -25.48 11.58 -8.05
CA GLY A 2 -24.14 11.71 -8.62
C GLY A 2 -23.17 10.70 -8.01
N GLY A 3 -23.38 9.41 -8.28
CA GLY A 3 -22.58 8.33 -7.70
C GLY A 3 -22.50 7.06 -8.56
N GLY A 4 -22.74 7.15 -9.87
CA GLY A 4 -22.83 5.97 -10.76
C GLY A 4 -21.85 5.92 -11.93
N GLY A 5 -21.03 6.95 -12.16
CA GLY A 5 -20.24 7.08 -13.41
C GLY A 5 -18.90 6.36 -13.43
N GLY A 6 -18.31 6.02 -12.28
CA GLY A 6 -16.95 5.45 -12.21
C GLY A 6 -16.86 3.96 -12.53
N GLY A 7 -17.91 3.18 -12.25
CA GLY A 7 -17.87 1.73 -12.40
C GLY A 7 -17.88 1.23 -13.85
N ILE A 8 -18.59 1.93 -14.74
CA ILE A 8 -18.83 1.45 -16.12
C ILE A 8 -17.57 1.61 -17.00
N ASN A 9 -16.79 2.70 -16.80
CA ASN A 9 -15.51 2.88 -17.50
C ASN A 9 -14.42 1.93 -16.98
N SER A 10 -14.45 1.57 -15.69
CA SER A 10 -13.57 0.53 -15.15
C SER A 10 -13.90 -0.85 -15.72
N ILE A 11 -15.18 -1.20 -15.92
CA ILE A 11 -15.59 -2.51 -16.47
C ILE A 11 -15.14 -2.71 -17.92
N ASN A 12 -15.25 -1.68 -18.77
CA ASN A 12 -14.77 -1.76 -20.16
C ASN A 12 -13.23 -1.82 -20.25
N SER A 13 -12.53 -1.12 -19.36
CA SER A 13 -11.07 -1.25 -19.22
C SER A 13 -10.69 -2.66 -18.78
N ILE A 14 -11.36 -3.21 -17.76
CA ILE A 14 -11.15 -4.56 -17.23
C ILE A 14 -11.38 -5.64 -18.31
N ASN A 15 -12.45 -5.54 -19.10
CA ASN A 15 -12.74 -6.50 -20.18
C ASN A 15 -11.71 -6.45 -21.31
N ASN A 16 -11.23 -5.24 -21.66
CA ASN A 16 -10.15 -5.09 -22.64
C ASN A 16 -8.82 -5.62 -22.11
N THR A 17 -8.49 -5.36 -20.83
CA THR A 17 -7.29 -5.90 -20.17
C THR A 17 -7.36 -7.43 -20.09
N ALA A 18 -8.51 -8.03 -19.74
CA ALA A 18 -8.70 -9.47 -19.73
C ALA A 18 -8.56 -10.11 -21.12
N ALA A 19 -9.05 -9.45 -22.17
CA ALA A 19 -8.91 -9.92 -23.56
C ALA A 19 -7.45 -9.86 -24.06
N SER A 20 -6.71 -8.79 -23.73
CA SER A 20 -5.28 -8.66 -24.05
C SER A 20 -4.43 -9.69 -23.30
N ILE A 21 -4.69 -9.91 -22.00
CA ILE A 21 -3.98 -10.91 -21.18
C ILE A 21 -4.23 -12.32 -21.71
N THR A 22 -5.47 -12.65 -22.10
CA THR A 22 -5.81 -13.97 -22.67
C THR A 22 -5.07 -14.21 -23.98
N SER A 23 -4.98 -13.20 -24.84
CA SER A 23 -4.26 -13.28 -26.12
C SER A 23 -2.74 -13.43 -25.93
N ASN A 24 -2.14 -12.74 -24.95
CA ASN A 24 -0.71 -12.82 -24.65
C ASN A 24 -0.31 -14.10 -23.89
N SER A 25 -1.21 -14.66 -23.08
CA SER A 25 -0.98 -15.91 -22.35
C SER A 25 -0.92 -17.11 -23.31
N ILE A 26 -1.73 -17.09 -24.37
CA ILE A 26 -1.72 -18.11 -25.42
C ILE A 26 -0.40 -18.07 -26.21
N SER A 27 0.13 -16.88 -26.51
CA SER A 27 1.38 -16.72 -27.28
C SER A 27 2.66 -16.96 -26.44
N SER A 28 2.64 -16.68 -25.14
CA SER A 28 3.77 -17.00 -24.22
C SER A 28 3.89 -18.51 -23.94
N THR A 29 2.77 -19.24 -23.90
CA THR A 29 2.79 -20.72 -23.78
C THR A 29 3.48 -21.39 -24.97
N SER A 30 3.38 -20.79 -26.18
CA SER A 30 4.11 -21.25 -27.37
C SER A 30 5.61 -20.90 -27.40
N ASN A 31 6.06 -19.85 -26.68
CA ASN A 31 7.47 -19.43 -26.67
C ASN A 31 8.32 -20.08 -25.55
N SER A 32 7.70 -20.67 -24.53
CA SER A 32 8.40 -21.24 -23.36
C SER A 32 8.99 -22.65 -23.58
N THR A 33 8.98 -23.16 -24.82
CA THR A 33 9.43 -24.53 -25.14
C THR A 33 10.94 -24.75 -25.05
N ASN A 34 11.74 -23.72 -24.77
CA ASN A 34 13.20 -23.79 -24.84
C ASN A 34 13.93 -23.99 -23.49
N ASN A 35 13.24 -24.06 -22.34
CA ASN A 35 13.89 -24.38 -21.05
C ASN A 35 12.91 -25.02 -20.04
N PRO A 36 13.14 -26.26 -19.56
CA PRO A 36 12.20 -26.99 -18.70
C PRO A 36 11.92 -26.32 -17.34
N ASN A 37 12.89 -25.63 -16.73
CA ASN A 37 12.67 -24.94 -15.44
C ASN A 37 11.96 -23.59 -15.59
N ALA A 38 12.24 -22.84 -16.68
CA ALA A 38 11.49 -21.62 -16.99
C ALA A 38 10.06 -21.95 -17.44
N SER A 39 9.88 -23.06 -18.17
CA SER A 39 8.58 -23.53 -18.67
C SER A 39 7.59 -23.90 -17.57
N SER A 40 8.07 -24.41 -16.43
CA SER A 40 7.20 -24.78 -15.31
C SER A 40 6.69 -23.55 -14.57
N THR A 41 7.58 -22.57 -14.31
CA THR A 41 7.20 -21.32 -13.63
C THR A 41 6.38 -20.41 -14.54
N SER A 42 6.72 -20.30 -15.83
CA SER A 42 5.93 -19.56 -16.81
C SER A 42 4.55 -20.20 -17.01
N ALA A 43 4.44 -21.54 -17.04
CA ALA A 43 3.15 -22.21 -17.12
C ALA A 43 2.26 -21.93 -15.90
N VAL A 44 2.84 -21.91 -14.68
CA VAL A 44 2.09 -21.57 -13.46
C VAL A 44 1.65 -20.11 -13.49
N LEU A 45 2.52 -19.17 -13.89
CA LEU A 45 2.19 -17.75 -14.01
C LEU A 45 1.13 -17.50 -15.11
N SER A 46 1.24 -18.15 -16.26
CA SER A 46 0.25 -18.09 -17.34
C SER A 46 -1.09 -18.67 -16.89
N ALA A 47 -1.09 -19.80 -16.19
CA ALA A 47 -2.30 -20.39 -15.63
C ALA A 47 -2.93 -19.48 -14.56
N MET A 48 -2.11 -18.81 -13.73
CA MET A 48 -2.58 -17.82 -12.78
C MET A 48 -3.17 -16.59 -13.48
N ALA A 49 -2.51 -16.07 -14.52
CA ALA A 49 -3.01 -14.95 -15.33
C ALA A 49 -4.32 -15.30 -16.03
N LEU A 50 -4.45 -16.53 -16.55
CA LEU A 50 -5.68 -17.01 -17.20
C LEU A 50 -6.81 -17.23 -16.18
N THR A 51 -6.49 -17.77 -15.01
CA THR A 51 -7.44 -17.90 -13.89
C THR A 51 -7.89 -16.52 -13.41
N ALA A 52 -6.97 -15.56 -13.40
CA ALA A 52 -7.27 -14.17 -13.07
C ALA A 52 -8.17 -13.50 -14.10
N ALA A 53 -7.85 -13.65 -15.39
CA ALA A 53 -8.63 -13.10 -16.49
C ALA A 53 -10.04 -13.72 -16.57
N SER A 54 -10.17 -15.02 -16.33
CA SER A 54 -11.48 -15.70 -16.25
C SER A 54 -12.30 -15.26 -15.03
N ALA A 55 -11.66 -15.03 -13.88
CA ALA A 55 -12.33 -14.44 -12.72
C ALA A 55 -12.83 -13.00 -13.01
N LEU A 56 -12.03 -12.18 -13.71
CA LEU A 56 -12.42 -10.84 -14.15
C LEU A 56 -13.58 -10.86 -15.16
N ALA A 57 -13.56 -11.78 -16.14
CA ALA A 57 -14.63 -11.92 -17.12
C ALA A 57 -15.95 -12.41 -16.48
N THR A 58 -15.84 -13.32 -15.50
CA THR A 58 -16.99 -13.79 -14.71
C THR A 58 -17.57 -12.64 -13.87
N ASP A 59 -16.71 -11.79 -13.29
CA ASP A 59 -17.10 -10.59 -12.55
C ASP A 59 -17.83 -9.56 -13.45
N GLY A 60 -17.37 -9.34 -14.68
CA GLY A 60 -18.07 -8.49 -15.65
C GLY A 60 -19.51 -8.96 -15.91
N SER A 61 -19.70 -10.27 -16.12
CA SER A 61 -21.03 -10.87 -16.34
C SER A 61 -21.93 -10.88 -15.09
N LEU A 62 -21.34 -11.02 -13.90
CA LEU A 62 -22.05 -11.01 -12.62
C LEU A 62 -22.47 -9.59 -12.21
N ILE A 63 -21.67 -8.57 -12.52
CA ILE A 63 -22.03 -7.17 -12.27
C ILE A 63 -23.18 -6.75 -13.20
N THR A 64 -23.18 -7.19 -14.48
CA THR A 64 -24.32 -6.95 -15.38
C THR A 64 -25.60 -7.60 -14.84
N SER A 65 -25.53 -8.79 -14.25
CA SER A 65 -26.69 -9.49 -13.68
C SER A 65 -27.11 -9.03 -12.28
N LEU A 66 -26.22 -8.41 -11.49
CA LEU A 66 -26.56 -7.81 -10.19
C LEU A 66 -27.22 -6.42 -10.31
N VAL A 67 -27.06 -5.75 -11.45
CA VAL A 67 -27.85 -4.55 -11.80
C VAL A 67 -29.33 -4.91 -11.99
N ASP A 68 -29.64 -6.16 -12.34
CA ASP A 68 -30.99 -6.71 -12.43
C ASP A 68 -31.49 -7.32 -11.09
N GLY A 69 -31.52 -6.50 -10.04
CA GLY A 69 -32.51 -6.61 -8.95
C GLY A 69 -32.45 -7.82 -7.98
N THR A 70 -32.30 -7.47 -6.70
CA THR A 70 -32.75 -8.16 -5.46
C THR A 70 -31.83 -9.21 -4.78
N LYS A 71 -31.27 -8.80 -3.62
CA LYS A 71 -31.17 -9.50 -2.31
C LYS A 71 -29.85 -9.23 -1.58
N ALA A 72 -29.82 -8.17 -0.76
CA ALA A 72 -28.60 -7.64 -0.13
C ALA A 72 -28.21 -8.22 1.24
N SER A 73 -28.97 -9.13 1.88
CA SER A 73 -28.74 -9.44 3.32
C SER A 73 -28.21 -10.84 3.66
N LEU A 74 -28.10 -11.77 2.71
CA LEU A 74 -27.41 -13.07 2.87
C LEU A 74 -26.12 -13.15 2.01
N ALA A 75 -25.81 -12.06 1.31
CA ALA A 75 -24.88 -12.01 0.19
C ALA A 75 -23.40 -12.12 0.60
N ASN A 76 -22.97 -11.68 1.79
CA ASN A 76 -21.53 -11.60 2.08
C ASN A 76 -20.79 -12.96 2.13
N ARG A 77 -21.43 -14.01 2.67
CA ARG A 77 -20.81 -15.35 2.69
C ARG A 77 -20.77 -15.98 1.30
N ASP A 78 -21.83 -15.78 0.52
CA ASP A 78 -21.93 -16.28 -0.86
C ASP A 78 -21.06 -15.48 -1.83
N LEU A 79 -20.92 -14.17 -1.65
CA LEU A 79 -20.00 -13.30 -2.39
C LEU A 79 -18.54 -13.72 -2.15
N TYR A 80 -18.15 -13.98 -0.90
CA TYR A 80 -16.81 -14.49 -0.63
C TYR A 80 -16.58 -15.86 -1.28
N ALA A 81 -17.53 -16.79 -1.13
CA ALA A 81 -17.40 -18.13 -1.67
C ALA A 81 -17.39 -18.17 -3.21
N ARG A 82 -18.17 -17.32 -3.87
CA ARG A 82 -18.31 -17.27 -5.34
C ARG A 82 -17.29 -16.38 -6.03
N ARG A 83 -16.85 -15.29 -5.40
CA ARG A 83 -16.00 -14.26 -6.02
C ARG A 83 -14.62 -14.18 -5.39
N TYR A 84 -14.56 -13.92 -4.08
CA TYR A 84 -13.30 -13.54 -3.44
C TYR A 84 -12.40 -14.70 -3.01
N LYS A 85 -12.93 -15.93 -2.94
CA LYS A 85 -12.14 -17.12 -2.59
C LYS A 85 -11.08 -17.42 -3.66
N GLY A 86 -11.45 -17.39 -4.94
CA GLY A 86 -10.52 -17.59 -6.06
C GLY A 86 -9.48 -16.47 -6.11
N VAL A 87 -9.93 -15.23 -6.03
CA VAL A 87 -9.05 -14.03 -5.99
C VAL A 87 -8.06 -14.13 -4.84
N SER A 88 -8.51 -14.41 -3.61
CA SER A 88 -7.63 -14.55 -2.43
C SER A 88 -6.54 -15.60 -2.61
N ILE A 89 -6.85 -16.74 -3.27
CA ILE A 89 -5.85 -17.79 -3.55
C ILE A 89 -4.83 -17.29 -4.58
N CYS A 90 -5.27 -16.67 -5.68
CA CYS A 90 -4.38 -16.11 -6.69
C CYS A 90 -3.46 -15.03 -6.12
N LEU A 91 -4.01 -14.09 -5.33
CA LEU A 91 -3.24 -13.02 -4.68
C LEU A 91 -2.22 -13.59 -3.68
N SER A 92 -2.62 -14.58 -2.88
CA SER A 92 -1.72 -15.26 -1.94
C SER A 92 -0.60 -16.00 -2.66
N ALA A 93 -0.92 -16.75 -3.72
CA ALA A 93 0.07 -17.48 -4.50
C ALA A 93 1.10 -16.52 -5.12
N LEU A 94 0.64 -15.41 -5.69
CA LEU A 94 1.53 -14.41 -6.28
C LEU A 94 2.39 -13.72 -5.23
N SER A 95 1.82 -13.32 -4.09
CA SER A 95 2.57 -12.74 -2.97
C SER A 95 3.68 -13.68 -2.49
N LYS A 96 3.41 -15.00 -2.36
CA LYS A 96 4.42 -15.99 -1.99
C LYS A 96 5.48 -16.20 -3.07
N ALA A 97 5.09 -16.18 -4.34
CA ALA A 97 6.04 -16.23 -5.46
C ALA A 97 7.00 -15.02 -5.47
N LEU A 98 6.49 -13.82 -5.17
CA LEU A 98 7.28 -12.59 -5.10
C LEU A 98 8.19 -12.55 -3.85
N SER A 99 7.64 -12.88 -2.69
CA SER A 99 8.34 -12.80 -1.39
C SER A 99 9.35 -13.92 -1.16
N GLY A 100 9.16 -15.09 -1.77
CA GLY A 100 9.98 -16.28 -1.54
C GLY A 100 11.18 -16.45 -2.47
N ASN A 101 11.48 -15.47 -3.34
CA ASN A 101 12.52 -15.57 -4.38
C ASN A 101 12.37 -16.82 -5.29
N PHE A 102 11.16 -17.37 -5.42
CA PHE A 102 10.88 -18.55 -6.24
C PHE A 102 10.96 -18.26 -7.74
N VAL A 103 10.88 -16.98 -8.11
CA VAL A 103 10.89 -16.51 -9.48
C VAL A 103 12.11 -15.62 -9.67
N ASN A 104 13.03 -16.03 -10.53
CA ASN A 104 14.22 -15.24 -10.85
C ASN A 104 13.86 -14.21 -11.93
N PHE A 105 13.42 -13.02 -11.50
CA PHE A 105 12.81 -12.00 -12.37
C PHE A 105 13.73 -11.54 -13.51
N GLY A 106 15.05 -11.54 -13.28
CA GLY A 106 16.03 -11.19 -14.31
C GLY A 106 16.00 -12.14 -15.52
N ILE A 107 15.53 -13.37 -15.35
CA ILE A 107 15.38 -14.33 -16.45
C ILE A 107 14.18 -13.96 -17.33
N PHE A 108 13.08 -13.42 -16.79
CA PHE A 108 11.94 -13.05 -17.63
C PHE A 108 12.25 -11.85 -18.54
N ASP A 109 12.99 -10.86 -18.04
CA ASP A 109 13.45 -9.72 -18.85
C ASP A 109 14.52 -10.13 -19.87
N LEU A 110 15.41 -11.10 -19.55
CA LEU A 110 16.42 -11.64 -20.47
C LEU A 110 15.81 -12.42 -21.64
N TYR A 111 14.69 -13.11 -21.43
CA TYR A 111 14.02 -13.92 -22.43
C TYR A 111 12.83 -13.21 -23.10
N GLY A 112 12.54 -11.96 -22.68
CA GLY A 112 11.45 -11.17 -23.24
C GLY A 112 10.06 -11.77 -23.01
N ASP A 113 9.88 -12.59 -21.97
CA ASP A 113 8.61 -13.26 -21.67
C ASP A 113 7.68 -12.30 -20.88
N PRO A 114 6.55 -11.84 -21.47
CA PRO A 114 5.64 -10.92 -20.80
C PRO A 114 4.79 -11.61 -19.72
N CYS A 115 4.79 -12.94 -19.64
CA CYS A 115 3.90 -13.73 -18.76
C CYS A 115 3.88 -13.23 -17.31
N PHE A 116 5.04 -12.90 -16.76
CA PHE A 116 5.14 -12.40 -15.38
C PHE A 116 4.49 -11.02 -15.22
N LYS A 117 4.74 -10.09 -16.15
CA LYS A 117 4.15 -8.75 -16.14
C LYS A 117 2.64 -8.82 -16.33
N ASP A 118 2.17 -9.68 -17.23
CA ASP A 118 0.75 -9.90 -17.49
C ASP A 118 0.05 -10.53 -16.28
N ALA A 119 0.67 -11.51 -15.62
CA ALA A 119 0.14 -12.11 -14.38
C ALA A 119 0.03 -11.09 -13.23
N LEU A 120 1.03 -10.21 -13.09
CA LEU A 120 1.01 -9.13 -12.11
C LEU A 120 -0.13 -8.14 -12.38
N VAL A 121 -0.26 -7.68 -13.63
CA VAL A 121 -1.32 -6.74 -14.04
C VAL A 121 -2.69 -7.38 -13.88
N ALA A 122 -2.87 -8.66 -14.25
CA ALA A 122 -4.11 -9.40 -14.06
C ALA A 122 -4.51 -9.50 -12.58
N CYS A 123 -3.56 -9.85 -11.72
CA CYS A 123 -3.79 -9.96 -10.28
C CYS A 123 -4.07 -8.61 -9.63
N LEU A 124 -3.38 -7.56 -10.06
CA LEU A 124 -3.65 -6.20 -9.59
C LEU A 124 -5.04 -5.74 -10.05
N ALA A 125 -5.41 -5.96 -11.32
CA ALA A 125 -6.74 -5.65 -11.83
C ALA A 125 -7.84 -6.38 -11.05
N MET A 126 -7.65 -7.68 -10.76
CA MET A 126 -8.57 -8.45 -9.89
C MET A 126 -8.67 -7.86 -8.49
N ALA A 127 -7.55 -7.49 -7.89
CA ALA A 127 -7.51 -6.91 -6.55
C ALA A 127 -8.27 -5.57 -6.49
N LEU A 128 -8.22 -4.80 -7.57
CA LEU A 128 -8.85 -3.48 -7.69
C LEU A 128 -10.36 -3.54 -8.00
N THR A 129 -10.92 -4.72 -8.32
CA THR A 129 -12.39 -4.86 -8.47
C THR A 129 -13.13 -4.90 -7.14
N ALA A 130 -12.41 -5.19 -6.04
CA ALA A 130 -12.96 -5.21 -4.69
C ALA A 130 -13.02 -3.79 -4.11
N SER A 131 -14.11 -3.44 -3.45
CA SER A 131 -14.19 -2.18 -2.71
C SER A 131 -13.32 -2.23 -1.44
N VAL A 132 -12.86 -1.06 -0.94
CA VAL A 132 -12.09 -1.01 0.32
C VAL A 132 -12.88 -1.62 1.49
N SER A 133 -14.20 -1.43 1.51
CA SER A 133 -15.09 -2.03 2.52
C SER A 133 -15.07 -3.56 2.47
N ASP A 134 -15.12 -4.14 1.27
CA ASP A 134 -15.12 -5.60 1.10
C ASP A 134 -13.76 -6.20 1.43
N LEU A 135 -12.67 -5.52 1.02
CA LEU A 135 -11.29 -5.90 1.34
C LEU A 135 -11.08 -6.04 2.85
N LEU A 136 -11.63 -5.11 3.64
CA LEU A 136 -11.51 -5.11 5.10
C LEU A 136 -12.52 -6.04 5.79
N SER A 137 -13.65 -6.35 5.14
CA SER A 137 -14.67 -7.25 5.69
C SER A 137 -14.26 -8.72 5.67
N PHE A 138 -13.49 -9.15 4.65
CA PHE A 138 -13.08 -10.54 4.49
C PHE A 138 -11.61 -10.76 4.86
N ARG A 139 -11.34 -11.25 6.09
CA ARG A 139 -9.98 -11.48 6.62
C ARG A 139 -9.00 -12.17 5.67
N LYS A 140 -9.42 -13.25 5.01
CA LYS A 140 -8.55 -13.98 4.06
C LYS A 140 -8.19 -13.15 2.82
N LEU A 141 -9.16 -12.42 2.28
CA LEU A 141 -8.93 -11.52 1.15
C LEU A 141 -8.02 -10.37 1.57
N SER A 142 -8.30 -9.74 2.72
CA SER A 142 -7.50 -8.69 3.33
C SER A 142 -6.02 -9.08 3.40
N ARG A 143 -5.71 -10.21 4.05
CA ARG A 143 -4.33 -10.71 4.17
C ARG A 143 -3.68 -10.94 2.82
N SER A 144 -4.40 -11.56 1.89
CA SER A 144 -3.86 -11.87 0.55
C SER A 144 -3.55 -10.59 -0.23
N TYR A 145 -4.45 -9.60 -0.16
CA TYR A 145 -4.32 -8.31 -0.82
C TYR A 145 -3.15 -7.50 -0.26
N PHE A 146 -3.14 -7.24 1.05
CA PHE A 146 -2.10 -6.41 1.66
C PHE A 146 -0.72 -7.05 1.59
N SER A 147 -0.65 -8.38 1.67
CA SER A 147 0.62 -9.10 1.48
C SER A 147 1.11 -9.05 0.03
N LEU A 148 0.23 -8.99 -0.96
CA LEU A 148 0.63 -8.76 -2.35
C LEU A 148 1.13 -7.33 -2.57
N ILE A 149 0.39 -6.33 -2.08
CA ILE A 149 0.77 -4.91 -2.23
C ILE A 149 2.11 -4.63 -1.52
N GLU A 150 2.34 -5.22 -0.34
CA GLU A 150 3.65 -5.15 0.34
C GLU A 150 4.77 -5.72 -0.52
N ALA A 151 4.59 -6.92 -1.08
CA ALA A 151 5.59 -7.57 -1.93
C ALA A 151 5.87 -6.76 -3.21
N LEU A 152 4.81 -6.21 -3.83
CA LEU A 152 4.93 -5.32 -4.99
C LEU A 152 5.66 -4.02 -4.63
N ALA A 153 5.34 -3.39 -3.51
CA ALA A 153 6.01 -2.17 -3.07
C ALA A 153 7.50 -2.43 -2.76
N ALA A 154 7.85 -3.62 -2.26
CA ALA A 154 9.24 -3.98 -1.95
C ALA A 154 10.10 -4.24 -3.20
N ALA A 155 9.59 -5.01 -4.16
CA ALA A 155 10.38 -5.48 -5.31
C ALA A 155 10.04 -4.78 -6.65
N HIS A 156 8.82 -4.29 -6.80
CA HIS A 156 8.27 -3.77 -8.06
C HIS A 156 7.51 -2.45 -7.86
N ALA A 157 8.04 -1.54 -7.02
CA ALA A 157 7.40 -0.25 -6.72
C ALA A 157 7.08 0.55 -7.99
N THR A 158 7.91 0.43 -9.02
CA THR A 158 7.70 1.08 -10.32
C THR A 158 6.36 0.71 -10.94
N LEU A 159 5.95 -0.56 -10.88
CA LEU A 159 4.66 -1.03 -11.42
C LEU A 159 3.48 -0.36 -10.71
N LEU A 160 3.56 -0.17 -9.39
CA LEU A 160 2.51 0.50 -8.62
C LEU A 160 2.44 1.99 -8.95
N CYS A 161 3.60 2.65 -9.08
CA CYS A 161 3.68 4.08 -9.37
C CYS A 161 3.32 4.44 -10.81
N THR A 162 3.39 3.50 -11.76
CA THR A 162 3.01 3.75 -13.16
C THR A 162 1.52 3.55 -13.45
N GLN A 163 0.73 3.14 -12.46
CA GLN A 163 -0.72 3.01 -12.62
C GLN A 163 -1.40 4.37 -12.81
N ASP A 164 -2.65 4.38 -13.23
CA ASP A 164 -3.43 5.60 -13.31
C ASP A 164 -3.65 6.22 -11.92
N THR A 165 -3.69 7.55 -11.85
CA THR A 165 -3.92 8.31 -10.60
C THR A 165 -5.06 7.78 -9.72
N PRO A 166 -6.27 7.48 -10.23
CA PRO A 166 -7.34 6.91 -9.40
C PRO A 166 -7.00 5.54 -8.80
N VAL A 167 -6.25 4.70 -9.54
CA VAL A 167 -5.82 3.37 -9.09
C VAL A 167 -4.75 3.49 -8.01
N PHE A 168 -3.73 4.31 -8.24
CA PHE A 168 -2.70 4.57 -7.25
C PHE A 168 -3.30 5.16 -5.96
N ALA A 169 -4.24 6.09 -6.11
CA ALA A 169 -4.95 6.68 -4.99
C ALA A 169 -5.82 5.67 -4.23
N PHE A 170 -6.48 4.73 -4.93
CA PHE A 170 -7.19 3.62 -4.29
C PHE A 170 -6.24 2.76 -3.45
N ILE A 171 -5.06 2.42 -3.99
CA ILE A 171 -4.06 1.62 -3.28
C ILE A 171 -3.64 2.33 -1.99
N LEU A 172 -3.26 3.61 -2.03
CA LEU A 172 -2.86 4.33 -0.80
C LEU A 172 -4.01 4.48 0.20
N ARG A 173 -5.23 4.75 -0.25
CA ARG A 173 -6.42 4.79 0.64
C ARG A 173 -6.72 3.44 1.28
N SER A 174 -6.51 2.35 0.54
CA SER A 174 -6.68 1.00 1.07
C SER A 174 -5.62 0.68 2.13
N LEU A 175 -4.37 1.11 1.91
CA LEU A 175 -3.27 0.96 2.88
C LEU A 175 -3.54 1.77 4.15
N ASP A 176 -3.99 3.02 4.01
CA ASP A 176 -4.38 3.89 5.13
C ASP A 176 -5.48 3.25 5.98
N ALA A 177 -6.55 2.76 5.35
CA ALA A 177 -7.61 2.05 6.05
C ALA A 177 -7.13 0.74 6.70
N GLY A 178 -6.17 0.05 6.08
CA GLY A 178 -5.55 -1.17 6.60
C GLY A 178 -4.64 -0.95 7.82
N LEU A 179 -4.12 0.26 8.04
CA LEU A 179 -3.32 0.59 9.23
C LEU A 179 -4.12 0.43 10.53
N ARG A 180 -5.44 0.71 10.48
CA ARG A 180 -6.37 0.56 11.60
C ARG A 180 -6.97 -0.84 11.71
N SER A 181 -6.44 -1.82 10.97
CA SER A 181 -6.90 -3.20 11.03
C SER A 181 -6.64 -3.83 12.40
N LEU A 182 -7.59 -4.64 12.87
CA LEU A 182 -7.47 -5.41 14.11
C LEU A 182 -6.42 -6.54 14.00
N GLU A 183 -6.07 -6.94 12.77
CA GLU A 183 -5.04 -7.96 12.53
C GLU A 183 -3.67 -7.29 12.39
N SER A 184 -2.76 -7.57 13.33
CA SER A 184 -1.40 -7.00 13.33
C SER A 184 -0.60 -7.35 12.07
N GLU A 185 -0.84 -8.53 11.48
CA GLU A 185 -0.23 -8.91 10.21
C GLU A 185 -0.59 -7.92 9.10
N VAL A 186 -1.88 -7.54 9.00
CA VAL A 186 -2.38 -6.63 7.96
C VAL A 186 -1.81 -5.22 8.15
N SER A 187 -1.88 -4.67 9.37
CA SER A 187 -1.36 -3.32 9.62
C SER A 187 0.16 -3.25 9.50
N THR A 188 0.89 -4.33 9.82
CA THR A 188 2.32 -4.44 9.53
C THR A 188 2.60 -4.45 8.02
N SER A 189 1.88 -5.24 7.23
CA SER A 189 2.05 -5.24 5.76
C SER A 189 1.74 -3.87 5.16
N CYS A 190 0.71 -3.18 5.66
CA CYS A 190 0.37 -1.82 5.21
C CYS A 190 1.49 -0.82 5.52
N ALA A 191 2.04 -0.88 6.73
CA ALA A 191 3.14 -0.03 7.14
C ALA A 191 4.42 -0.28 6.33
N SER A 192 4.78 -1.55 6.07
CA SER A 192 5.89 -1.91 5.20
C SER A 192 5.69 -1.39 3.77
N ALA A 193 4.48 -1.55 3.21
CA ALA A 193 4.17 -1.08 1.86
C ALA A 193 4.30 0.44 1.76
N LEU A 194 3.76 1.18 2.72
CA LEU A 194 3.87 2.64 2.80
C LEU A 194 5.32 3.10 2.96
N ASP A 195 6.13 2.41 3.78
CA ASP A 195 7.54 2.77 3.94
C ASP A 195 8.33 2.56 2.65
N ASN A 196 8.04 1.48 1.92
CA ASN A 196 8.68 1.21 0.63
C ASN A 196 8.31 2.26 -0.43
N LEU A 197 7.03 2.63 -0.53
CA LEU A 197 6.56 3.65 -1.47
C LEU A 197 7.09 5.05 -1.10
N GLY A 198 7.03 5.41 0.18
CA GLY A 198 7.59 6.68 0.68
C GLY A 198 9.11 6.76 0.48
N SER A 199 9.82 5.65 0.75
CA SER A 199 11.26 5.55 0.50
C SER A 199 11.60 5.64 -0.99
N PHE A 200 10.78 5.03 -1.86
CA PHE A 200 10.94 5.15 -3.31
C PHE A 200 10.79 6.60 -3.77
N TYR A 201 9.77 7.32 -3.28
CA TYR A 201 9.59 8.74 -3.60
C TYR A 201 10.76 9.60 -3.08
N PHE A 202 11.16 9.40 -1.82
CA PHE A 202 12.26 10.16 -1.23
C PHE A 202 13.58 10.00 -2.03
N ARG A 203 13.94 8.77 -2.39
CA ARG A 203 15.19 8.48 -3.10
C ARG A 203 15.19 8.99 -4.54
N ASN A 204 14.08 8.79 -5.26
CA ASN A 204 14.06 9.06 -6.70
C ASN A 204 13.59 10.47 -7.06
N VAL A 205 12.83 11.13 -6.18
CA VAL A 205 12.27 12.47 -6.42
C VAL A 205 12.93 13.52 -5.54
N ILE A 206 12.96 13.30 -4.22
CA ILE A 206 13.39 14.33 -3.26
C ILE A 206 14.93 14.47 -3.16
N THR A 207 15.65 13.35 -3.17
CA THR A 207 17.13 13.35 -2.98
C THR A 207 17.88 13.89 -4.21
N GLY A 208 17.24 13.86 -5.37
CA GLY A 208 17.88 14.16 -6.66
C GLY A 208 17.81 15.60 -7.16
N GLY A 209 16.88 16.43 -6.66
CA GLY A 209 16.51 17.67 -7.35
C GLY A 209 15.68 17.36 -8.61
N ALA A 210 14.52 18.00 -8.72
CA ALA A 210 13.35 17.49 -9.44
C ALA A 210 13.57 17.12 -10.93
N ASP A 211 14.52 17.71 -11.65
CA ASP A 211 14.62 17.52 -13.10
C ASP A 211 15.93 16.87 -13.56
N SER A 212 17.09 17.25 -13.02
CA SER A 212 18.39 16.76 -13.50
C SER A 212 18.71 15.34 -13.07
N HIS A 213 18.25 14.91 -11.89
CA HIS A 213 18.50 13.56 -11.40
C HIS A 213 17.56 12.52 -11.99
N ILE A 214 16.28 12.87 -12.23
CA ILE A 214 15.31 11.95 -12.85
C ILE A 214 15.82 11.52 -14.24
N LEU A 215 16.45 12.43 -14.99
CA LEU A 215 17.04 12.14 -16.31
C LEU A 215 18.26 11.20 -16.25
N SER A 216 18.90 11.05 -15.08
CA SER A 216 20.05 10.16 -14.88
C SER A 216 19.68 8.75 -14.42
N LEU A 217 18.42 8.55 -14.01
CA LEU A 217 17.92 7.26 -13.53
C LEU A 217 17.65 6.31 -14.71
N PRO A 218 17.68 4.98 -14.48
CA PRO A 218 17.18 4.01 -15.44
C PRO A 218 15.77 4.37 -15.90
N GLN A 219 15.51 4.28 -17.21
CA GLN A 219 14.27 4.77 -17.84
C GLN A 219 12.98 4.34 -17.11
N HIS A 220 12.90 3.07 -16.68
CA HIS A 220 11.74 2.52 -15.99
C HIS A 220 11.49 3.14 -14.60
N ILE A 221 12.55 3.60 -13.91
CA ILE A 221 12.47 4.29 -12.63
C ILE A 221 12.11 5.76 -12.85
N ALA A 222 12.71 6.40 -13.87
CA ALA A 222 12.43 7.78 -14.22
C ALA A 222 10.94 8.01 -14.55
N VAL A 223 10.34 7.13 -15.36
CA VAL A 223 8.91 7.19 -15.70
C VAL A 223 8.03 7.01 -14.46
N ALA A 224 8.37 6.07 -13.58
CA ALA A 224 7.64 5.85 -12.34
C ALA A 224 7.73 7.05 -11.38
N ALA A 225 8.90 7.68 -11.27
CA ALA A 225 9.10 8.88 -10.47
C ALA A 225 8.28 10.07 -11.00
N GLN A 226 8.25 10.26 -12.32
CA GLN A 226 7.45 11.31 -12.97
C GLN A 226 5.94 11.08 -12.77
N LYS A 227 5.46 9.84 -12.91
CA LYS A 227 4.06 9.51 -12.64
C LYS A 227 3.69 9.73 -11.18
N LEU A 228 4.60 9.42 -10.26
CA LEU A 228 4.37 9.65 -8.83
C LEU A 228 4.27 11.14 -8.49
N LEU A 229 5.06 12.00 -9.15
CA LEU A 229 4.91 13.46 -9.08
C LEU A 229 3.55 13.92 -9.60
N GLU A 230 3.07 13.37 -10.71
CA GLU A 230 1.74 13.65 -11.26
C GLU A 230 0.62 13.26 -10.26
N HIS A 231 0.73 12.09 -9.63
CA HIS A 231 -0.26 11.67 -8.63
C HIS A 231 -0.34 12.62 -7.45
N ILE A 232 0.82 13.07 -6.94
CA ILE A 232 0.89 13.98 -5.79
C ILE A 232 0.44 15.39 -6.15
N SER A 233 0.70 15.86 -7.39
CA SER A 233 0.22 17.17 -7.83
C SER A 233 -1.31 17.22 -7.94
N ILE A 234 -1.94 16.12 -8.35
CA ILE A 234 -3.40 16.00 -8.43
C ILE A 234 -4.01 15.77 -7.04
N GLN A 235 -3.42 14.90 -6.22
CA GLN A 235 -3.91 14.55 -4.89
C GLN A 235 -2.78 14.64 -3.84
N PRO A 236 -2.52 15.84 -3.30
CA PRO A 236 -1.36 16.06 -2.42
C PRO A 236 -1.55 15.45 -1.01
N ASP A 237 -2.76 15.02 -0.66
CA ASP A 237 -3.05 14.35 0.61
C ASP A 237 -2.70 12.85 0.63
N LEU A 238 -2.30 12.27 -0.51
CA LEU A 238 -2.12 10.81 -0.64
C LEU A 238 -1.14 10.20 0.37
N PHE A 239 -0.03 10.89 0.64
CA PHE A 239 0.95 10.46 1.65
C PHE A 239 0.75 11.13 3.01
N ALA A 240 0.10 12.29 3.04
CA ALA A 240 -0.16 13.03 4.28
C ALA A 240 -1.26 12.37 5.14
N ALA A 241 -2.28 11.78 4.52
CA ALA A 241 -3.35 11.07 5.22
C ALA A 241 -2.82 9.85 6.00
N PRO A 242 -2.07 8.91 5.38
CA PRO A 242 -1.43 7.82 6.13
C PRO A 242 -0.51 8.30 7.26
N LEU A 243 0.22 9.41 7.07
CA LEU A 243 1.05 9.99 8.13
C LEU A 243 0.20 10.44 9.33
N SER A 244 -0.92 11.13 9.07
CA SER A 244 -1.86 11.52 10.13
C SER A 244 -2.40 10.30 10.86
N THR A 245 -2.85 9.28 10.13
CA THR A 245 -3.37 8.03 10.71
C THR A 245 -2.33 7.35 11.60
N LEU A 246 -1.08 7.24 11.15
CA LEU A 246 0.00 6.65 11.93
C LEU A 246 0.29 7.44 13.22
N LEU A 247 0.32 8.77 13.13
CA LEU A 247 0.55 9.63 14.29
C LEU A 247 -0.61 9.50 15.28
N GLU A 248 -1.86 9.55 14.81
CA GLU A 248 -3.05 9.32 15.64
C GLU A 248 -3.02 7.96 16.34
N ILE A 249 -2.70 6.88 15.61
CA ILE A 249 -2.55 5.54 16.20
C ILE A 249 -1.45 5.56 17.28
N SER A 250 -0.33 6.24 17.02
CA SER A 250 0.80 6.26 17.96
C SER A 250 0.53 7.08 19.23
N PHE A 251 -0.22 8.18 19.11
CA PHE A 251 -0.57 9.03 20.26
C PHE A 251 -1.74 8.47 21.06
N PHE A 252 -2.78 7.99 20.40
CA PHE A 252 -4.08 7.70 21.04
C PHE A 252 -4.40 6.22 21.20
N GLU A 253 -3.72 5.34 20.46
CA GLU A 253 -4.03 3.91 20.46
C GLU A 253 -2.85 3.07 20.97
N ASP A 254 -3.14 1.83 21.37
CA ASP A 254 -2.13 0.86 21.80
C ASP A 254 -1.94 -0.28 20.79
N PRO A 255 -1.29 -0.01 19.65
CA PRO A 255 -1.06 -1.05 18.65
C PRO A 255 -0.06 -2.08 19.18
N LYS A 256 -0.28 -3.36 18.85
CA LYS A 256 0.64 -4.46 19.19
C LYS A 256 1.93 -4.43 18.36
N ASN A 257 1.88 -3.82 17.17
CA ASN A 257 2.97 -3.77 16.18
C ASN A 257 3.57 -2.36 16.05
N GLN A 258 3.88 -1.76 17.20
CA GLN A 258 4.40 -0.38 17.32
C GLN A 258 5.61 -0.11 16.42
N TRP A 259 6.54 -1.06 16.42
CA TRP A 259 7.78 -0.95 15.65
C TRP A 259 7.56 -1.00 14.14
N SER A 260 6.54 -1.72 13.68
CA SER A 260 6.18 -1.75 12.26
C SER A 260 5.53 -0.44 11.83
N LEU A 261 4.64 0.12 12.66
CA LEU A 261 3.91 1.36 12.37
C LEU A 261 4.81 2.61 12.41
N SER A 262 5.89 2.61 13.20
CA SER A 262 6.81 3.74 13.27
C SER A 262 7.68 3.89 12.02
N ARG A 263 8.06 2.78 11.38
CA ARG A 263 8.98 2.75 10.23
C ARG A 263 8.55 3.62 9.04
N PRO A 264 7.30 3.57 8.55
CA PRO A 264 6.85 4.45 7.47
C PRO A 264 6.79 5.92 7.86
N MET A 265 6.70 6.27 9.14
CA MET A 265 6.52 7.65 9.54
C MET A 265 7.69 8.54 9.11
N LEU A 266 8.94 8.09 9.28
CA LEU A 266 10.09 8.89 8.88
C LEU A 266 10.08 9.15 7.37
N SER A 267 9.83 8.12 6.55
CA SER A 267 9.73 8.30 5.10
C SER A 267 8.58 9.21 4.69
N LEU A 268 7.43 9.12 5.37
CA LEU A 268 6.29 9.99 5.12
C LEU A 268 6.49 11.45 5.58
N VAL A 269 7.24 11.67 6.67
CA VAL A 269 7.61 13.01 7.18
C VAL A 269 8.55 13.69 6.19
N LEU A 270 9.61 13.00 5.76
CA LEU A 270 10.63 13.58 4.87
C LEU A 270 10.09 13.92 3.48
N ILE A 271 9.02 13.27 3.02
CA ILE A 271 8.40 13.56 1.73
C ILE A 271 7.29 14.62 1.83
N ASN A 272 6.81 14.93 3.04
CA ASN A 272 5.72 15.88 3.29
C ASN A 272 6.07 16.88 4.41
N GLU A 273 7.30 17.43 4.42
CA GLU A 273 7.78 18.29 5.51
C GLU A 273 6.81 19.45 5.83
N ASN A 274 6.25 20.10 4.80
CA ASN A 274 5.28 21.18 4.97
C ASN A 274 3.98 20.70 5.63
N ARG A 275 3.41 19.57 5.17
CA ARG A 275 2.16 19.02 5.72
C ARG A 275 2.35 18.39 7.09
N TYR A 276 3.54 17.91 7.41
CA TYR A 276 3.85 17.38 8.74
C TYR A 276 3.60 18.44 9.84
N ASN A 277 4.06 19.67 9.62
CA ASN A 277 3.83 20.77 10.56
C ASN A 277 2.33 21.10 10.74
N GLU A 278 1.55 21.01 9.67
CA GLU A 278 0.09 21.20 9.71
C GLU A 278 -0.60 20.07 10.48
N ILE A 279 -0.20 18.82 10.25
CA ILE A 279 -0.71 17.63 10.95
C ILE A 279 -0.40 17.74 12.45
N VAL A 280 0.84 18.05 12.81
CA VAL A 280 1.27 18.29 14.19
C VAL A 280 0.42 19.39 14.84
N SER A 281 0.27 20.53 14.17
CA SER A 281 -0.55 21.65 14.67
C SER A 281 -2.02 21.27 14.86
N ARG A 282 -2.56 20.40 14.01
CA ARG A 282 -3.92 19.86 14.17
C ARG A 282 -4.03 18.92 15.37
N ILE A 283 -3.07 18.01 15.55
CA ILE A 283 -3.01 17.09 16.70
C ILE A 283 -2.95 17.89 18.00
N LEU A 284 -2.10 18.92 18.06
CA LEU A 284 -1.95 19.81 19.23
C LEU A 284 -3.25 20.54 19.56
N ARG A 285 -3.92 21.14 18.56
CA ARG A 285 -5.21 21.83 18.78
C ARG A 285 -6.32 20.91 19.29
N GLY A 286 -6.23 19.61 19.00
CA GLY A 286 -7.14 18.59 19.53
C GLY A 286 -6.90 18.21 21.00
N GLN A 287 -5.78 18.66 21.61
CA GLN A 287 -5.43 18.36 23.00
C GLN A 287 -5.94 19.40 23.99
N SER A 288 -6.09 18.99 25.26
CA SER A 288 -6.31 19.93 26.37
C SER A 288 -5.11 20.86 26.57
N PRO A 289 -5.28 22.07 27.14
CA PRO A 289 -4.19 23.03 27.33
C PRO A 289 -2.99 22.47 28.09
N GLU A 290 -3.22 21.57 29.06
CA GLU A 290 -2.16 20.91 29.83
C GLU A 290 -1.40 19.86 29.02
N ALA A 291 -2.09 19.13 28.14
CA ALA A 291 -1.47 18.13 27.27
C ALA A 291 -0.75 18.76 26.06
N GLN A 292 -1.19 19.94 25.61
CA GLN A 292 -0.56 20.66 24.49
C GLN A 292 0.93 20.90 24.70
N ALA A 293 1.34 21.39 25.88
CA ALA A 293 2.74 21.66 26.18
C ALA A 293 3.58 20.37 26.18
N ARG A 294 3.04 19.26 26.73
CA ARG A 294 3.73 17.96 26.76
C ARG A 294 3.90 17.36 25.36
N VAL A 295 2.83 17.36 24.57
CA VAL A 295 2.85 16.81 23.20
C VAL A 295 3.75 17.66 22.30
N ALA A 296 3.75 18.99 22.45
CA ALA A 296 4.62 19.89 21.70
C ALA A 296 6.10 19.63 22.00
N ALA A 297 6.50 19.62 23.29
CA ALA A 297 7.88 19.33 23.69
C ALA A 297 8.31 17.92 23.25
N GLY A 298 7.40 16.96 23.29
CA GLY A 298 7.66 15.62 22.83
C GLY A 298 7.85 15.51 21.31
N LEU A 299 7.10 16.28 20.53
CA LEU A 299 7.26 16.36 19.07
C LEU A 299 8.56 17.04 18.65
N GLU A 300 9.07 17.99 19.44
CA GLU A 300 10.42 18.53 19.24
C GLU A 300 11.49 17.45 19.44
N LYS A 301 11.38 16.66 20.52
CA LYS A 301 12.26 15.50 20.78
C LYS A 301 12.15 14.41 19.71
N LEU A 302 11.00 14.26 19.06
CA LEU A 302 10.80 13.26 18.01
C LEU A 302 11.83 13.42 16.88
N MET A 303 12.09 14.67 16.49
CA MET A 303 13.02 15.02 15.41
C MET A 303 14.46 15.23 15.90
N GLU A 304 14.72 15.14 17.21
CA GLU A 304 16.05 15.37 17.77
C GLU A 304 17.05 14.29 17.32
N GLY A 305 18.11 14.74 16.64
CA GLY A 305 19.14 13.85 16.08
C GLY A 305 18.67 13.05 14.85
N VAL A 306 17.49 13.35 14.30
CA VAL A 306 16.98 12.76 13.06
C VAL A 306 17.53 13.55 11.87
N GLN A 307 18.23 12.85 10.98
CA GLN A 307 18.79 13.43 9.76
C GLN A 307 17.79 13.39 8.61
N ARG A 308 18.03 14.19 7.56
CA ARG A 308 17.23 14.18 6.34
C ARG A 308 17.67 13.05 5.39
N ASN A 309 17.60 11.81 5.85
CA ASN A 309 17.89 10.60 5.07
C ASN A 309 17.07 9.40 5.57
N LEU A 310 17.11 8.29 4.85
CA LEU A 310 16.37 7.07 5.18
C LEU A 310 17.29 5.91 5.57
N ASP A 311 18.46 6.22 6.12
CA ASP A 311 19.41 5.21 6.57
C ASP A 311 18.81 4.39 7.72
N PRO A 312 19.12 3.08 7.81
CA PRO A 312 18.57 2.22 8.87
C PRO A 312 18.78 2.80 10.27
N LYS A 313 19.98 3.31 10.56
CA LYS A 313 20.31 3.95 11.85
C LYS A 313 19.42 5.16 12.14
N ASN A 314 19.09 5.95 11.12
CA ASN A 314 18.24 7.13 11.28
C ASN A 314 16.77 6.75 11.49
N LYS A 315 16.28 5.72 10.78
CA LYS A 315 14.94 5.13 11.01
C LYS A 315 14.81 4.55 12.43
N ASP A 316 15.85 3.88 12.91
CA ASP A 316 15.90 3.33 14.27
C ASP A 316 15.88 4.45 15.32
N LYS A 317 16.66 5.52 15.09
CA LYS A 317 16.69 6.70 15.96
C LYS A 317 15.30 7.37 16.05
N PHE A 318 14.64 7.59 14.91
CA PHE A 318 13.27 8.13 14.89
C PHE A 318 12.30 7.23 15.67
N THR A 319 12.38 5.91 15.47
CA THR A 319 11.52 4.93 16.18
C THR A 319 11.76 4.94 17.69
N GLN A 320 13.01 5.08 18.12
CA GLN A 320 13.36 5.22 19.53
C GLN A 320 12.76 6.51 20.11
N ASN A 321 12.92 7.64 19.42
CA ASN A 321 12.37 8.92 19.85
C ASN A 321 10.83 8.88 19.95
N LEU A 322 10.15 8.22 19.00
CA LEU A 322 8.69 8.03 19.02
C LEU A 322 8.23 7.19 20.22
N THR A 323 9.01 6.16 20.59
CA THR A 323 8.71 5.31 21.74
C THR A 323 8.80 6.13 23.05
N LEU A 324 9.82 6.98 23.18
CA LEU A 324 9.97 7.88 24.32
C LEU A 324 8.83 8.90 24.38
N LEU A 325 8.52 9.54 23.24
CA LEU A 325 7.41 10.49 23.11
C LEU A 325 6.09 9.91 23.61
N ARG A 326 5.78 8.68 23.20
CA ARG A 326 4.54 8.02 23.59
C ARG A 326 4.48 7.75 25.09
N HIS A 327 5.59 7.37 25.71
CA HIS A 327 5.65 7.19 27.16
C HIS A 327 5.43 8.52 27.90
N GLU A 328 6.03 9.61 27.42
CA GLU A 328 5.85 10.95 28.00
C GLU A 328 4.41 11.48 27.84
N CYS A 329 3.75 11.22 26.70
CA CYS A 329 2.36 11.63 26.47
C CYS A 329 1.36 10.83 27.32
N ARG A 330 1.67 9.57 27.63
CA ARG A 330 0.79 8.66 28.38
C ARG A 330 1.01 8.65 29.87
N SER A 331 2.18 9.08 30.35
CA SER A 331 2.37 9.29 31.77
C SER A 331 1.42 10.41 32.18
N PRO A 332 0.38 10.16 33.01
CA PRO A 332 -0.32 11.25 33.66
C PRO A 332 0.77 12.05 34.36
N GLY A 333 0.78 13.36 34.15
CA GLY A 333 1.76 14.22 34.78
C GLY A 333 1.83 13.84 36.25
N THR A 334 3.00 13.38 36.70
CA THR A 334 3.28 13.38 38.12
C THR A 334 3.25 14.85 38.49
N GLY A 335 2.05 15.32 38.84
CA GLY A 335 1.87 16.59 39.50
C GLY A 335 2.82 16.55 40.67
N THR A 336 3.82 17.40 40.61
CA THR A 336 4.59 17.87 41.75
C THR A 336 3.60 18.52 42.73
N GLY A 337 2.82 17.69 43.41
CA GLY A 337 2.14 18.03 44.64
C GLY A 337 3.18 18.05 45.74
N GLY A 338 3.96 19.13 45.79
CA GLY A 338 4.70 19.50 46.98
C GLY A 338 3.72 19.78 48.11
N GLY A 339 3.27 18.72 48.78
CA GLY A 339 2.58 18.79 50.07
C GLY A 339 3.61 18.90 51.19
N GLY A 340 4.29 20.05 51.26
CA GLY A 340 4.87 20.51 52.50
C GLY A 340 3.73 20.83 53.45
N GLY A 341 3.56 19.99 54.48
CA GLY A 341 2.56 20.16 55.52
C GLY A 341 3.14 19.68 56.83
N SER A 342 3.96 20.53 57.44
CA SER A 342 4.31 20.45 58.86
C SER A 342 3.05 20.62 59.71
N ALA A 343 2.78 19.66 60.58
CA ALA A 343 2.31 19.84 61.96
C ALA A 343 2.35 18.48 62.66
#